data_AF-A0A9E3K161-F1
#
_entry.id   AF-A0A9E3K161-F1
#
_cell.length_a   1.000
_cell.length_b   1.000
_cell.length_c   1.000
_cell.angle_alpha   90.00
_cell.angle_beta   90.00
_cell.angle_gamma   90.00
#
_symmetry.space_group_name_H-M   'P 1'
#
loop_
_entity.id
_entity.type
_entity.pdbx_description
1 polymer ?
#
loop_
_entity_poly.entity_id
_entity_poly.type
_entity_poly.pdbx_seq_one_letter_code
_entity_poly.pdbx_strand_id
1 'polypeptide(L)'
;TGATFADLSWTAQNVGAFASSFVGAIAMWWIYFHRGAEAGTEQISKSSEPGRLARLAYTYLHMPIVAGIILSAVADELVLTHPAETSDLKTVLSGIGGPMLFLVGTILFKHTVRGFLQLSHGAGIVLLAALAWFAGGLTPLTLSWMTSAIMIMVAVWESISLRSKGADTPAENPQSEATSA
;
A
#
# COMPACT_ATOMS: atom_id res chain seq x y z
N THR A 1 15.25 -6.16 8.27
CA THR A 1 14.23 -6.83 9.12
C THR A 1 14.59 -8.26 9.48
N GLY A 2 14.67 -9.22 8.54
CA GLY A 2 14.95 -10.64 8.89
C GLY A 2 16.33 -10.90 9.51
N ALA A 3 17.40 -10.35 8.92
CA ALA A 3 18.75 -10.50 9.46
C ALA A 3 18.90 -9.79 10.82
N THR A 4 18.38 -8.56 10.93
CA THR A 4 18.40 -7.78 12.18
C THR A 4 17.69 -8.49 13.34
N PHE A 5 16.55 -9.15 13.09
CA PHE A 5 15.83 -9.91 14.12
C PHE A 5 16.59 -11.16 14.58
N ALA A 6 17.34 -11.81 13.69
CA ALA A 6 18.08 -13.03 14.02
C ALA A 6 19.19 -12.80 15.08
N ASP A 7 19.71 -11.58 15.17
CA ASP A 7 20.76 -11.19 16.12
C ASP A 7 20.20 -10.62 17.43
N LEU A 8 18.88 -10.43 17.54
CA LEU A 8 18.24 -9.82 18.70
C LEU A 8 17.78 -10.88 19.73
N SER A 9 17.81 -10.50 21.01
CA SER A 9 17.18 -11.28 22.07
C SER A 9 15.67 -11.38 21.83
N TRP A 10 15.11 -12.58 22.00
CA TRP A 10 13.68 -12.88 21.83
C TRP A 10 12.84 -12.25 22.95
N THR A 11 12.64 -10.94 22.88
CA THR A 11 11.76 -10.18 23.76
C THR A 11 10.40 -9.96 23.10
N ALA A 12 9.35 -9.77 23.90
CA ALA A 12 8.01 -9.47 23.38
C ALA A 12 7.99 -8.21 22.50
N GLN A 13 8.84 -7.23 22.78
CA GLN A 13 8.99 -6.00 22.00
C GLN A 13 9.58 -6.27 20.61
N ASN A 14 10.65 -7.07 20.53
CA ASN A 14 11.30 -7.40 19.27
C ASN A 14 10.41 -8.27 18.38
N VAL A 15 9.71 -9.24 18.98
CA VAL A 15 8.71 -10.06 18.27
C VAL A 15 7.56 -9.18 17.77
N GLY A 16 7.08 -8.24 18.58
CA GLY A 16 6.04 -7.28 18.20
C GLY A 16 6.46 -6.36 17.05
N ALA A 17 7.69 -5.83 17.11
CA ALA A 17 8.28 -5.02 16.04
C ALA A 17 8.38 -5.81 14.73
N PHE A 18 8.95 -7.03 14.79
CA PHE A 18 9.04 -7.90 13.64
C PHE A 18 7.65 -8.22 13.05
N ALA A 19 6.68 -8.60 13.88
CA ALA A 19 5.32 -8.88 13.45
C ALA A 19 4.68 -7.66 12.76
N SER A 20 4.84 -6.46 13.33
CA SER A 20 4.31 -5.22 12.73
C SER A 20 4.94 -4.92 11.36
N SER A 21 6.25 -5.10 11.20
CA SER A 21 6.97 -4.92 9.93
C SER A 21 6.52 -5.94 8.87
N PHE A 22 6.32 -7.19 9.30
CA PHE A 22 5.87 -8.26 8.42
C PHE A 22 4.46 -8.02 7.90
N VAL A 23 3.54 -7.61 8.80
CA VAL A 23 2.18 -7.22 8.43
C VAL A 23 2.19 -6.01 7.48
N GLY A 24 3.02 -5.00 7.75
CA GLY A 24 3.20 -3.84 6.88
C GLY A 24 3.67 -4.22 5.47
N ALA A 25 4.66 -5.11 5.37
CA ALA A 25 5.16 -5.63 4.10
C ALA A 25 4.08 -6.41 3.33
N ILE A 26 3.29 -7.25 4.00
CA ILE A 26 2.15 -7.95 3.40
C ILE A 26 1.11 -6.94 2.89
N ALA A 27 0.80 -5.91 3.67
CA ALA A 27 -0.17 -4.88 3.27
C ALA A 27 0.29 -4.12 2.02
N MET A 28 1.56 -3.69 1.97
CA MET A 28 2.14 -3.04 0.80
C MET A 28 2.11 -3.96 -0.42
N TRP A 29 2.50 -5.23 -0.25
CA TRP A 29 2.43 -6.22 -1.32
C TRP A 29 0.99 -6.39 -1.84
N TRP A 30 0.01 -6.50 -0.93
CA TRP A 30 -1.41 -6.64 -1.28
C TRP A 30 -1.89 -5.44 -2.09
N ILE A 31 -1.67 -4.22 -1.60
CA ILE A 31 -2.09 -2.98 -2.26
C ILE A 31 -1.49 -2.86 -3.67
N TYR A 32 -0.24 -3.27 -3.85
CA TYR A 32 0.43 -3.19 -5.15
C TYR A 32 -0.02 -4.31 -6.12
N PHE A 33 0.01 -5.57 -5.69
CA PHE A 33 -0.16 -6.71 -6.59
C PHE A 33 -1.60 -7.18 -6.78
N HIS A 34 -2.49 -7.06 -5.78
CA HIS A 34 -3.78 -7.77 -5.81
C HIS A 34 -4.60 -7.53 -7.08
N ARG A 35 -4.51 -6.34 -7.71
CA ARG A 35 -5.03 -6.09 -9.08
C ARG A 35 -4.32 -4.97 -9.86
N GLY A 36 -3.18 -4.45 -9.38
CA GLY A 36 -2.50 -3.31 -10.01
C GLY A 36 -1.69 -3.69 -11.24
N ALA A 37 -0.86 -4.74 -11.11
CA ALA A 37 0.10 -5.13 -12.14
C ALA A 37 -0.57 -5.76 -13.38
N GLU A 38 -1.53 -6.68 -13.20
CA GLU A 38 -2.20 -7.36 -14.31
C GLU A 38 -3.10 -6.41 -15.12
N ALA A 39 -3.89 -5.57 -14.43
CA ALA A 39 -4.75 -4.58 -15.08
C ALA A 39 -3.95 -3.49 -15.81
N GLY A 40 -2.74 -3.17 -15.32
CA GLY A 40 -1.81 -2.24 -15.95
C GLY A 40 -1.39 -2.72 -17.34
N THR A 41 -0.93 -3.97 -17.43
CA THR A 41 -0.45 -4.55 -18.69
C THR A 41 -1.55 -4.65 -19.74
N GLU A 42 -2.76 -5.08 -19.34
CA GLU A 42 -3.90 -5.22 -20.26
C GLU A 42 -4.38 -3.88 -20.82
N GLN A 43 -4.33 -2.82 -20.03
CA GLN A 43 -4.68 -1.49 -20.56
C GLN A 43 -3.57 -0.86 -21.39
N ILE A 44 -2.30 -1.08 -21.03
CA ILE A 44 -1.18 -0.58 -21.83
C ILE A 44 -1.22 -1.16 -23.24
N SER A 45 -1.59 -2.45 -23.39
CA SER A 45 -1.73 -3.08 -24.71
C SER A 45 -2.91 -2.54 -25.53
N LYS A 46 -3.95 -2.01 -24.86
CA LYS A 46 -5.14 -1.39 -25.49
C LYS A 46 -5.00 0.12 -25.71
N SER A 47 -3.91 0.73 -25.24
CA SER A 47 -3.67 2.18 -25.36
C SER A 47 -3.29 2.58 -26.78
N SER A 48 -3.68 3.78 -27.22
CA SER A 48 -3.22 4.37 -28.49
C SER A 48 -1.73 4.78 -28.43
N GLU A 49 -1.19 4.98 -27.23
CA GLU A 49 0.22 5.33 -27.00
C GLU A 49 0.87 4.43 -25.93
N PRO A 50 1.02 3.11 -26.18
CA PRO A 50 1.49 2.14 -25.19
C PRO A 50 2.85 2.49 -24.60
N GLY A 51 3.79 2.94 -25.44
CA GLY A 51 5.15 3.27 -25.00
C GLY A 51 5.21 4.47 -24.06
N ARG A 52 4.37 5.49 -24.25
CA ARG A 52 4.30 6.64 -23.33
C ARG A 52 3.69 6.22 -21.99
N LEU A 53 2.60 5.46 -22.05
CA LEU A 53 1.90 4.98 -20.86
C LEU A 53 2.77 4.04 -20.03
N ALA A 54 3.50 3.13 -20.68
CA ALA A 54 4.45 2.23 -20.04
C ALA A 54 5.57 2.97 -19.30
N ARG A 55 6.19 3.99 -19.92
CA ARG A 55 7.20 4.83 -19.24
C ARG A 55 6.62 5.57 -18.05
N LEU A 56 5.44 6.17 -18.20
CA LEU A 56 4.79 6.88 -17.09
C LEU A 56 4.53 5.92 -15.91
N ALA A 57 3.90 4.78 -16.18
CA ALA A 57 3.53 3.81 -15.15
C ALA A 57 4.74 3.13 -14.51
N TYR A 58 5.62 2.50 -15.30
CA TYR A 58 6.69 1.64 -14.78
C TYR A 58 8.03 2.34 -14.53
N THR A 59 8.28 3.49 -15.17
CA THR A 59 9.54 4.23 -14.95
C THR A 59 9.37 5.39 -13.99
N TYR A 60 8.31 6.19 -14.11
CA TYR A 60 8.15 7.39 -13.29
C TYR A 60 7.33 7.13 -12.02
N LEU A 61 6.15 6.52 -12.15
CA LEU A 61 5.25 6.29 -11.02
C LEU A 61 5.66 5.09 -10.16
N HIS A 62 6.47 4.19 -10.70
CA HIS A 62 7.01 3.07 -9.93
C HIS A 62 8.13 3.49 -8.97
N MET A 63 8.91 4.52 -9.32
CA MET A 63 9.99 5.04 -8.48
C MET A 63 9.55 5.47 -7.07
N PRO A 64 8.48 6.28 -6.87
CA PRO A 64 8.00 6.61 -5.53
C PRO A 64 7.47 5.39 -4.77
N ILE A 65 6.89 4.39 -5.45
CA ILE A 65 6.45 3.15 -4.81
C ILE A 65 7.65 2.43 -4.19
N VAL A 66 8.72 2.23 -4.98
CA VAL A 66 9.96 1.58 -4.52
C VAL A 66 10.62 2.39 -3.41
N ALA A 67 10.70 3.71 -3.56
CA ALA A 67 11.25 4.59 -2.53
C ALA A 67 10.46 4.48 -1.21
N GLY A 68 9.12 4.41 -1.28
CA GLY A 68 8.27 4.19 -0.11
C GLY A 68 8.55 2.87 0.61
N ILE A 69 8.73 1.78 -0.15
CA ILE A 69 9.09 0.46 0.41
C ILE A 69 10.44 0.50 1.12
N ILE A 70 11.45 1.11 0.49
CA ILE A 70 12.79 1.25 1.08
C ILE A 70 12.70 2.06 2.37
N LEU A 71 11.96 3.17 2.36
CA LEU A 71 11.84 4.04 3.51
C LEU A 71 11.08 3.37 4.67
N SER A 72 10.06 2.56 4.39
CA SER A 72 9.41 1.70 5.38
C SER A 72 10.38 0.68 5.97
N ALA A 73 11.23 0.05 5.16
CA ALA A 73 12.23 -0.90 5.66
C ALA A 73 13.26 -0.24 6.59
N VAL A 74 13.64 1.01 6.32
CA VAL A 74 14.47 1.83 7.23
C VAL A 74 13.73 2.07 8.54
N ALA A 75 12.43 2.37 8.50
CA ALA A 75 11.63 2.51 9.71
C ALA A 75 11.59 1.23 10.54
N ASP A 76 11.41 0.08 9.91
CA ASP A 76 11.38 -1.22 10.59
C ASP A 76 12.70 -1.50 11.35
N GLU A 77 13.84 -1.11 10.77
CA GLU A 77 15.15 -1.22 11.43
C GLU A 77 15.26 -0.28 12.64
N LEU A 78 14.75 0.96 12.53
CA LEU A 78 14.72 1.90 13.65
C LEU A 78 13.82 1.42 14.80
N VAL A 79 12.67 0.83 14.47
CA VAL A 79 11.75 0.25 15.47
C VAL A 79 12.39 -0.93 16.19
N LEU A 80 13.16 -1.77 15.48
CA LEU A 80 13.86 -2.92 16.08
C LEU A 80 15.04 -2.52 16.97
N THR A 81 15.69 -1.39 16.68
CA THR A 81 16.87 -0.93 17.45
C THR A 81 16.50 -0.15 18.71
N HIS A 82 15.44 0.67 18.67
CA HIS A 82 15.03 1.51 19.81
C HIS A 82 13.51 1.43 20.08
N PRO A 83 12.96 0.23 20.39
CA PRO A 83 11.50 0.00 20.37
C PRO A 83 10.70 0.79 21.42
N ALA A 84 11.31 1.14 22.56
CA ALA A 84 10.64 1.74 23.72
C ALA A 84 10.98 3.22 23.94
N GLU A 85 11.89 3.79 23.14
CA GLU A 85 12.24 5.19 23.23
C GLU A 85 11.17 6.06 22.57
N THR A 86 11.21 7.37 22.80
CA THR A 86 10.31 8.31 22.11
C THR A 86 10.73 8.39 20.64
N SER A 87 9.76 8.40 19.71
CA SER A 87 10.09 8.46 18.29
C SER A 87 10.85 9.75 17.95
N ASP A 88 12.10 9.59 17.50
CA ASP A 88 12.87 10.69 16.96
C ASP A 88 12.32 11.11 15.57
N LEU A 89 12.75 12.28 15.09
CA LEU A 89 12.28 12.81 13.82
C LEU A 89 12.53 11.84 12.66
N LYS A 90 13.63 11.08 12.69
CA LYS A 90 13.97 10.10 11.65
C LYS A 90 12.96 8.96 11.62
N THR A 91 12.60 8.42 12.78
CA THR A 91 11.62 7.33 12.91
C THR A 91 10.23 7.77 12.46
N VAL A 92 9.82 9.00 12.80
CA VAL A 92 8.54 9.54 12.34
C VAL A 92 8.54 9.74 10.83
N LEU A 93 9.61 10.34 10.29
CA LEU A 93 9.73 10.59 8.85
C LEU A 93 9.76 9.29 8.05
N SER A 94 10.50 8.28 8.49
CA SER A 94 10.56 7.00 7.78
C SER A 94 9.29 6.17 7.97
N GLY A 95 8.79 6.06 9.21
CA GLY A 95 7.63 5.25 9.56
C GLY A 95 6.33 5.72 8.94
N ILE A 96 6.16 7.03 8.71
CA ILE A 96 4.98 7.59 8.05
C ILE A 96 5.26 7.93 6.59
N GLY A 97 6.43 8.51 6.31
CA GLY A 97 6.81 8.93 4.97
C GLY A 97 6.91 7.76 4.00
N GLY A 98 7.38 6.59 4.45
CA GLY A 98 7.46 5.39 3.62
C GLY A 98 6.09 4.92 3.13
N PRO A 99 5.14 4.61 4.05
CA PRO A 99 3.77 4.27 3.68
C PRO A 99 3.06 5.37 2.89
N MET A 100 3.28 6.64 3.22
CA MET A 100 2.66 7.76 2.51
C MET A 100 3.16 7.87 1.06
N LEU A 101 4.47 7.80 0.84
CA LEU A 101 5.07 7.84 -0.49
C LEU A 101 4.64 6.63 -1.33
N PHE A 102 4.56 5.46 -0.70
CA PHE A 102 4.03 4.25 -1.32
C PHE A 102 2.56 4.41 -1.76
N LEU A 103 1.68 4.94 -0.90
CA LEU A 103 0.27 5.18 -1.23
C LEU A 103 0.11 6.24 -2.34
N VAL A 104 0.90 7.30 -2.32
CA VAL A 104 0.90 8.33 -3.38
C VAL A 104 1.37 7.74 -4.71
N GLY A 105 2.44 6.95 -4.71
CA GLY A 105 2.91 6.28 -5.92
C GLY A 105 1.87 5.32 -6.49
N THR A 106 1.23 4.52 -5.63
CA THR A 106 0.22 3.53 -6.04
C THR A 106 -1.09 4.17 -6.51
N ILE A 107 -1.59 5.23 -5.86
CA ILE A 107 -2.80 5.92 -6.33
C ILE A 107 -2.57 6.59 -7.69
N LEU A 108 -1.40 7.20 -7.91
CA LEU A 108 -1.05 7.80 -9.21
C LEU A 108 -0.89 6.72 -10.29
N PHE A 109 -0.18 5.63 -9.99
CA PHE A 109 -0.04 4.49 -10.90
C PHE A 109 -1.42 3.96 -11.35
N LYS A 110 -2.31 3.72 -10.38
CA LYS A 110 -3.66 3.21 -10.67
C LYS A 110 -4.55 4.23 -11.36
N HIS A 111 -4.36 5.52 -11.11
CA HIS A 111 -5.07 6.58 -11.82
C HIS A 111 -4.68 6.64 -13.30
N THR A 112 -3.38 6.55 -13.60
CA THR A 112 -2.86 6.53 -14.97
C THR A 112 -3.37 5.33 -15.78
N VAL A 113 -3.51 4.19 -15.12
CA VAL A 113 -4.11 2.99 -15.70
C VAL A 113 -5.65 3.20 -15.76
N ARG A 114 -6.35 3.10 -14.63
CA ARG A 114 -7.81 2.96 -14.61
C ARG A 114 -8.61 4.25 -14.83
N GLY A 115 -7.98 5.41 -14.80
CA GLY A 115 -8.63 6.73 -14.98
C GLY A 115 -9.38 7.26 -13.76
N PHE A 116 -9.53 6.51 -12.67
CA PHE A 116 -10.19 6.96 -11.44
C PHE A 116 -9.28 6.89 -10.22
N LEU A 117 -9.47 7.82 -9.28
CA LEU A 117 -8.77 7.82 -8.00
C LEU A 117 -9.44 6.83 -7.04
N GLN A 118 -8.64 5.96 -6.41
CA GLN A 118 -9.15 5.04 -5.40
C GLN A 118 -9.30 5.76 -4.05
N LEU A 119 -10.56 5.92 -3.62
CA LEU A 119 -10.89 6.56 -2.34
C LEU A 119 -10.19 5.89 -1.14
N SER A 120 -9.92 4.58 -1.20
CA SER A 120 -9.18 3.87 -0.16
C SER A 120 -7.78 4.43 0.07
N HIS A 121 -7.05 4.75 -1.01
CA HIS A 121 -5.68 5.27 -0.92
C HIS A 121 -5.71 6.72 -0.43
N GLY A 122 -6.68 7.51 -0.88
CA GLY A 122 -6.89 8.87 -0.37
C GLY A 122 -7.17 8.89 1.13
N ALA A 123 -8.05 8.02 1.62
CA ALA A 123 -8.33 7.87 3.05
C ALA A 123 -7.08 7.45 3.84
N GLY A 124 -6.30 6.50 3.31
CA GLY A 124 -5.02 6.10 3.90
C GLY A 124 -4.03 7.26 4.04
N ILE A 125 -3.86 8.06 2.98
CA ILE A 125 -2.99 9.24 2.99
C ILE A 125 -3.43 10.25 4.06
N VAL A 126 -4.73 10.53 4.15
CA VAL A 126 -5.28 11.44 5.16
C VAL A 126 -5.03 10.92 6.57
N LEU A 127 -5.25 9.62 6.81
CA LEU A 127 -5.01 9.01 8.11
C LEU A 127 -3.53 9.01 8.50
N LEU A 128 -2.62 8.76 7.55
CA LEU A 128 -1.18 8.85 7.79
C LEU A 128 -0.75 10.31 8.08
N ALA A 129 -1.32 11.29 7.38
CA ALA A 129 -1.06 12.70 7.64
C ALA A 129 -1.57 13.13 9.04
N ALA A 130 -2.76 12.65 9.43
CA ALA A 130 -3.28 12.86 10.77
C ALA A 130 -2.37 12.20 11.83
N LEU A 131 -1.92 10.97 11.58
CA LEU A 131 -0.99 10.26 12.46
C LEU A 131 0.33 11.03 12.64
N ALA A 132 0.85 11.66 11.58
CA ALA A 132 2.06 12.48 11.64
C ALA A 132 1.96 13.63 12.64
N TRP A 133 0.77 14.23 12.76
CA TRP A 133 0.53 15.31 13.71
C TRP A 133 0.66 14.87 15.18
N PHE A 134 0.29 13.61 15.48
CA PHE A 134 0.34 13.04 16.83
C PHE A 134 1.60 12.20 17.10
N ALA A 135 2.45 12.00 16.10
CA ALA A 135 3.57 11.05 16.16
C ALA A 135 4.64 11.40 17.19
N GLY A 136 4.82 12.68 17.53
CA GLY A 136 5.83 13.13 18.50
C GLY A 136 5.64 12.60 19.93
N GLY A 137 4.45 12.08 20.27
CA GLY A 137 4.17 11.46 21.57
C GLY A 137 4.16 9.93 21.55
N LEU A 138 4.39 9.30 20.40
CA LEU A 138 4.31 7.85 20.24
C LEU A 138 5.70 7.20 20.34
N THR A 139 5.72 5.92 20.73
CA THR A 139 6.91 5.09 20.61
C THR A 139 7.01 4.55 19.18
N PRO A 140 8.22 4.19 18.71
CA PRO A 140 8.43 3.56 17.41
C PRO A 140 7.56 2.31 17.21
N LEU A 141 7.41 1.49 18.25
CA LEU A 141 6.59 0.28 18.18
C LEU A 141 5.10 0.60 17.97
N THR A 142 4.55 1.57 18.71
CA THR A 142 3.16 2.00 18.53
C THR A 142 2.95 2.62 17.15
N LEU A 143 3.89 3.45 16.71
CA LEU A 143 3.85 4.06 15.39
C LEU A 143 3.81 2.99 14.28
N SER A 144 4.67 1.97 14.37
CA SER A 144 4.71 0.84 13.43
C SER A 144 3.38 0.07 13.38
N TRP A 145 2.79 -0.24 14.53
CA TRP A 145 1.49 -0.91 14.56
C TRP A 145 0.38 -0.05 13.96
N MET A 146 0.37 1.25 14.24
CA MET A 146 -0.63 2.16 13.69
C MET A 146 -0.51 2.31 12.18
N THR A 147 0.72 2.47 11.65
CA THR A 147 0.94 2.58 10.21
C THR A 147 0.60 1.27 9.51
N SER A 148 1.01 0.12 10.04
CA SER A 148 0.64 -1.20 9.50
C SER A 148 -0.87 -1.43 9.54
N ALA A 149 -1.56 -1.02 10.60
CA ALA A 149 -3.03 -1.13 10.68
C ALA A 149 -3.73 -0.25 9.63
N ILE A 150 -3.27 0.99 9.42
CA ILE A 150 -3.78 1.86 8.36
C ILE A 150 -3.57 1.19 6.99
N MET A 151 -2.38 0.65 6.73
CA MET A 151 -2.08 -0.02 5.47
C MET A 151 -2.97 -1.25 5.23
N ILE A 152 -3.21 -2.08 6.24
CA ILE A 152 -4.12 -3.21 6.16
C ILE A 152 -5.55 -2.75 5.89
N MET A 153 -6.02 -1.70 6.57
CA MET A 153 -7.35 -1.15 6.34
C MET A 153 -7.51 -0.68 4.89
N VAL A 154 -6.50 0.00 4.33
CA VAL A 154 -6.49 0.42 2.91
C VAL A 154 -6.56 -0.79 1.98
N ALA A 155 -5.76 -1.83 2.25
CA ALA A 155 -5.73 -3.07 1.46
C ALA A 155 -7.08 -3.80 1.46
N VAL A 156 -7.70 -3.94 2.63
CA VAL A 156 -9.01 -4.58 2.81
C VAL A 156 -10.11 -3.76 2.14
N TRP A 157 -10.13 -2.44 2.35
CA TRP A 157 -11.11 -1.55 1.73
C TRP A 157 -11.04 -1.62 0.21
N GLU A 158 -9.82 -1.59 -0.36
CA GLU A 158 -9.64 -1.74 -1.80
C GLU A 158 -10.20 -3.08 -2.28
N SER A 159 -9.88 -4.18 -1.60
CA SER A 159 -10.32 -5.52 -1.98
C SER A 159 -11.84 -5.64 -1.98
N ILE A 160 -12.52 -5.07 -0.98
CA ILE A 160 -13.98 -5.07 -0.89
C ILE A 160 -14.61 -4.18 -1.96
N SER A 161 -14.09 -2.95 -2.13
CA SER A 161 -14.62 -1.97 -3.10
C SER A 161 -14.52 -2.49 -4.54
N LEU A 162 -13.44 -3.19 -4.87
CA LEU A 162 -13.26 -3.78 -6.19
C LEU A 162 -14.11 -5.05 -6.40
N ARG A 163 -14.37 -5.83 -5.35
CA ARG A 163 -15.29 -6.99 -5.44
C ARG A 163 -16.72 -6.54 -5.75
N SER A 164 -17.18 -5.44 -5.16
CA SER A 164 -18.51 -4.88 -5.41
C SER A 164 -18.72 -4.49 -6.88
N LYS A 165 -17.71 -3.88 -7.53
CA LYS A 165 -17.82 -3.44 -8.92
C LYS A 165 -17.83 -4.57 -9.95
N GLY A 166 -17.40 -5.78 -9.59
CA GLY A 166 -17.39 -6.94 -10.48
C GLY A 166 -18.70 -7.74 -10.50
N ALA A 167 -19.63 -7.47 -9.58
CA ALA A 167 -20.91 -8.17 -9.47
C ALA A 167 -22.04 -7.52 -10.28
N ASP A 168 -21.80 -6.33 -10.85
CA ASP A 168 -22.80 -5.52 -11.56
C ASP A 168 -22.80 -5.71 -13.09
N THR A 169 -22.28 -6.83 -13.62
CA THR A 169 -22.50 -7.20 -15.03
C THR A 169 -23.62 -8.24 -15.08
N PRO A 170 -24.88 -7.87 -15.39
CA PRO A 170 -25.94 -8.84 -15.62
C PRO A 170 -25.52 -9.74 -16.79
N ALA A 171 -25.57 -11.05 -16.58
CA ALA A 171 -25.44 -12.02 -17.66
C ALA A 171 -26.56 -11.75 -18.67
N GLU A 172 -26.17 -11.27 -19.85
CA GLU A 172 -27.06 -11.14 -21.00
C GLU A 172 -27.58 -12.55 -21.35
N ASN A 173 -28.87 -12.78 -21.08
CA ASN A 173 -29.50 -14.08 -21.27
C ASN A 173 -29.72 -14.33 -22.79
N PRO A 174 -29.09 -15.36 -23.40
CA PRO A 174 -29.20 -15.61 -24.84
C PRO A 174 -30.58 -16.15 -25.30
N GLN A 175 -31.60 -16.20 -24.44
CA GLN A 175 -32.84 -16.92 -24.72
C GLN A 175 -33.99 -16.09 -25.33
N SER A 176 -33.81 -14.81 -25.67
CA SER A 176 -34.92 -14.01 -26.23
C SER A 176 -35.09 -14.09 -27.76
N GLU A 177 -34.13 -14.63 -28.51
CA GLU A 177 -34.22 -14.70 -29.98
C GLU A 177 -34.91 -15.97 -30.54
N ALA A 178 -35.27 -16.94 -29.70
CA ALA A 178 -35.86 -18.20 -30.19
C ALA A 178 -37.40 -18.24 -30.20
N THR A 179 -38.10 -17.15 -29.86
CA THR A 179 -39.58 -17.19 -29.69
C THR A 179 -40.34 -16.01 -30.29
N SER A 180 -39.78 -15.36 -31.29
CA SER A 180 -40.51 -14.41 -32.15
C SER A 180 -39.99 -14.62 -33.57
N ALA A 181 -40.54 -15.62 -34.27
CA ALA A 181 -41.60 -15.46 -35.26
C ALA A 181 -41.01 -15.33 -36.68
#